data_AF-A0A2E8W8I0-F1
#
_entry.id   AF-A0A2E8W8I0-F1
#
_cell.length_a   1.000
_cell.length_b   1.000
_cell.length_c   1.000
_cell.angle_alpha   90.00
_cell.angle_beta   90.00
_cell.angle_gamma   90.00
#
_symmetry.space_group_name_H-M   'P 1'
#
loop_
_entity.id
_entity.type
_entity.pdbx_description
1 polymer ?
#
loop_
_entity_poly.entity_id
_entity_poly.type
_entity_poly.pdbx_seq_one_letter_code
_entity_poly.pdbx_strand_id
1 'polypeptide(L)' 'MVGYGQIGNAHFKAIQACDAARVAFCVDVDPSWAEEAAATYGGHFTTVLAEAITSPEVDAAVLCLPHDLHL' A
#
# COMPACT_ATOMS: atom_id res chain seq x y z
N MET A 1 0.01 -0.19 2.35
CA MET A 1 -0.28 -1.25 1.37
C MET A 1 0.97 -1.48 0.53
N VAL A 2 1.39 -2.73 0.34
CA VAL A 2 2.58 -3.07 -0.47
C VAL A 2 2.16 -4.03 -1.58
N GLY A 3 2.22 -3.56 -2.82
CA GLY A 3 1.72 -4.23 -4.02
C GLY A 3 0.32 -3.77 -4.45
N TYR A 4 0.20 -3.27 -5.68
CA TYR A 4 -1.05 -2.82 -6.31
C TYR A 4 -1.56 -3.78 -7.40
N GLY A 5 -1.27 -5.08 -7.25
CA GLY A 5 -1.86 -6.13 -8.09
C GLY A 5 -3.34 -6.39 -7.79
N GLN A 6 -3.92 -7.45 -8.38
CA GLN A 6 -5.34 -7.79 -8.22
C GLN A 6 -5.77 -7.94 -6.75
N ILE A 7 -4.98 -8.64 -5.95
CA ILE A 7 -5.24 -8.82 -4.51
C ILE A 7 -5.05 -7.50 -3.75
N GLY A 8 -3.99 -6.75 -4.06
CA GLY A 8 -3.74 -5.43 -3.48
C GLY A 8 -4.95 -4.50 -3.65
N ASN A 9 -5.48 -4.41 -4.88
CA ASN A 9 -6.65 -3.59 -5.19
C ASN A 9 -7.90 -3.98 -4.38
N ALA A 10 -8.13 -5.28 -4.13
CA ALA A 10 -9.22 -5.72 -3.27
C ALA A 10 -9.05 -5.24 -1.81
N HIS A 11 -7.83 -5.30 -1.28
CA HIS A 11 -7.53 -4.79 0.07
C HIS A 11 -7.61 -3.26 0.15
N PHE A 12 -7.17 -2.53 -0.87
CA PHE A 12 -7.35 -1.08 -0.94
C PHE A 12 -8.82 -0.68 -0.81
N LYS A 13 -9.71 -1.33 -1.58
CA LYS A 13 -11.16 -1.11 -1.50
C LYS A 13 -11.73 -1.44 -0.12
N ALA A 14 -11.28 -2.54 0.49
CA ALA A 14 -11.73 -2.94 1.82
C ALA A 14 -11.31 -1.92 2.90
N ILE A 15 -10.07 -1.39 2.81
CA ILE A 15 -9.58 -0.35 3.73
C ILE A 15 -10.36 0.95 3.52
N GLN A 16 -10.61 1.36 2.28
CA GLN A 16 -11.37 2.58 1.99
C GLN A 16 -12.82 2.52 2.50
N ALA A 17 -13.40 1.32 2.58
CA ALA A 17 -14.72 1.09 3.16
C ALA A 17 -14.71 0.92 4.69
N CYS A 18 -13.55 0.99 5.34
CA CYS A 18 -13.39 0.77 6.77
C CYS A 18 -13.14 2.09 7.51
N ASP A 19 -14.10 2.55 8.31
CA ASP A 19 -13.99 3.81 9.07
C ASP A 19 -12.85 3.81 10.11
N ALA A 20 -12.37 2.63 10.49
CA ALA A 20 -11.30 2.47 11.48
C ALA A 20 -9.89 2.51 10.88
N ALA A 21 -9.75 2.58 9.55
CA ALA A 21 -8.46 2.53 8.88
C ALA A 21 -8.36 3.53 7.73
N ARG A 22 -7.13 3.89 7.36
CA ARG A 22 -6.83 4.66 6.15
C ARG A 22 -5.55 4.14 5.53
N VAL A 23 -5.37 4.39 4.24
CA VAL A 23 -4.10 4.13 3.57
C VAL A 23 -3.15 5.29 3.87
N ALA A 24 -2.07 5.02 4.61
CA ALA A 24 -0.99 6.00 4.82
C ALA A 24 0.03 5.97 3.67
N PHE A 25 0.36 4.77 3.17
CA PHE A 25 1.32 4.55 2.09
C PHE A 25 0.84 3.51 1.06
N CYS A 26 1.08 3.82 -0.22
CA CYS A 26 0.97 2.97 -1.40
C CYS A 26 2.38 2.64 -1.89
N VAL A 27 2.83 1.41 -1.67
CA VAL A 27 4.18 0.98 -2.07
C VAL A 27 4.06 0.00 -3.22
N ASP A 28 4.73 0.27 -4.33
CA ASP A 28 4.89 -0.67 -5.44
C ASP A 28 6.25 -0.45 -6.11
N VAL A 29 6.83 -1.51 -6.69
CA VAL A 29 8.08 -1.38 -7.44
C VAL A 29 7.87 -0.64 -8.77
N ASP A 30 6.66 -0.68 -9.31
CA ASP A 30 6.26 0.15 -10.44
C ASP A 30 5.76 1.52 -9.93
N PRO A 31 6.48 2.63 -10.23
CA PRO A 31 6.09 3.94 -9.74
C PRO A 31 4.73 4.40 -10.25
N SER A 32 4.32 3.99 -11.46
CA SER A 32 3.02 4.36 -12.03
C SER A 32 1.87 3.73 -11.25
N TRP A 33 2.06 2.50 -10.77
CA TRP A 33 1.08 1.79 -9.97
C TRP A 33 0.98 2.35 -8.56
N ALA A 34 2.12 2.70 -7.95
CA ALA A 34 2.14 3.35 -6.64
C ALA A 34 1.44 4.71 -6.69
N GLU A 35 1.71 5.51 -7.73
CA GLU A 35 1.08 6.81 -7.97
C GLU A 35 -0.43 6.67 -8.23
N GLU A 36 -0.86 5.73 -9.08
CA GLU A 36 -2.27 5.47 -9.35
C GLU A 36 -3.03 5.07 -8.07
N ALA A 37 -2.44 4.18 -7.26
CA ALA A 37 -3.03 3.74 -6.01
C ALA A 37 -3.19 4.91 -5.03
N ALA A 38 -2.18 5.78 -4.89
CA ALA A 38 -2.28 6.97 -4.05
C ALA A 38 -3.32 7.98 -4.58
N ALA A 39 -3.40 8.18 -5.90
CA ALA A 39 -4.43 9.02 -6.50
C ALA A 39 -5.85 8.49 -6.27
N THR A 40 -6.03 7.17 -6.21
CA THR A 40 -7.34 6.52 -6.06
C THR A 40 -7.77 6.36 -4.60
N TYR A 41 -6.84 5.94 -3.73
CA TYR A 41 -7.12 5.54 -2.35
C TYR A 41 -6.56 6.48 -1.29
N GLY A 42 -5.77 7.47 -1.69
CA GLY A 42 -5.08 8.40 -0.79
C GLY A 42 -3.77 7.85 -0.24
N GLY A 43 -3.12 8.67 0.61
CA GLY A 43 -1.81 8.37 1.18
C GLY A 43 -0.64 8.80 0.29
N HIS A 44 0.56 8.56 0.78
CA HIS A 44 1.80 8.79 0.05
C HIS A 44 2.09 7.61 -0.89
N PHE A 45 2.77 7.85 -2.01
CA PHE A 45 3.31 6.77 -2.83
C PHE A 45 4.84 6.73 -2.74
N THR A 46 5.40 5.54 -2.85
CA THR A 46 6.85 5.34 -2.94
C THR A 46 7.16 4.01 -3.61
N THR A 47 8.36 3.90 -4.19
CA THR A 47 8.93 2.63 -4.66
C THR A 47 9.86 1.98 -3.62
N VAL A 48 10.03 2.60 -2.45
CA VAL A 48 10.97 2.18 -1.41
C VAL A 48 10.22 1.80 -0.14
N LEU A 49 10.13 0.50 0.16
CA LEU A 49 9.42 0.00 1.35
C LEU A 49 9.90 0.63 2.66
N ALA A 50 11.22 0.86 2.78
CA ALA A 50 11.84 1.43 3.97
C ALA A 50 11.24 2.80 4.35
N GLU A 51 10.88 3.63 3.37
CA GLU A 51 10.27 4.94 3.59
C GLU A 51 8.89 4.82 4.24
N ALA A 52 8.10 3.82 3.85
CA ALA A 52 6.78 3.57 4.42
C ALA A 52 6.89 2.98 5.84
N ILE A 53 7.69 1.94 6.06
CA ILE A 53 7.74 1.22 7.35
C ILE A 53 8.43 2.01 8.46
N THR A 54 9.24 3.01 8.12
CA THR A 54 9.88 3.91 9.10
C THR A 54 9.04 5.16 9.40
N SER A 55 7.94 5.37 8.65
CA SER A 55 7.05 6.49 8.90
C SER A 55 6.27 6.30 10.21
N PRO A 56 6.22 7.31 11.10
CA PRO A 56 5.40 7.25 12.30
C PRO A 56 3.89 7.26 12.01
N GLU A 57 3.47 7.50 10.76
CA GLU A 57 2.06 7.45 10.36
C GLU A 57 1.56 6.02 10.05
N VAL A 58 2.47 5.04 9.99
CA VAL A 58 2.16 3.66 9.62
C VAL A 58 2.10 2.78 10.88
N ASP A 59 0.89 2.36 11.24
CA ASP A 59 0.65 1.44 12.36
C ASP A 59 0.85 -0.03 11.97
N ALA A 60 0.58 -0.38 10.70
CA ALA A 60 0.62 -1.74 10.19
C ALA A 60 0.90 -1.80 8.68
N ALA A 61 1.48 -2.90 8.22
CA ALA A 61 1.69 -3.19 6.80
C ALA A 61 0.84 -4.36 6.33
N VAL A 62 0.24 -4.22 5.15
CA VAL A 62 -0.45 -5.29 4.43
C VAL A 62 0.37 -5.61 3.19
N LEU A 63 0.91 -6.82 3.13
CA LEU A 63 1.74 -7.32 2.04
C LEU A 63 0.89 -8.09 1.04
N CYS A 64 0.83 -7.60 -0.18
CA CYS A 64 0.13 -8.22 -1.32
C CYS A 64 1.12 -8.50 -2.44
N LEU A 65 2.23 -9.14 -2.09
CA LEU A 65 3.35 -9.47 -2.97
C LEU A 65 3.30 -10.96 -3.38
N PRO A 66 4.08 -11.37 -4.40
CA PRO A 66 4.43 -12.77 -4.58
C PRO A 66 4.88 -13.42 -3.27
N HIS A 67 4.45 -14.67 -3.01
CA HIS A 67 4.64 -15.32 -1.70
C HIS A 67 6.11 -15.41 -1.27
N ASP A 68 7.05 -15.53 -2.21
CA ASP A 68 8.48 -15.65 -1.93
C ASP A 68 9.10 -14.34 -1.40
N LEU A 69 8.37 -13.22 -1.49
CA LEU A 69 8.82 -11.90 -1.00
C LEU A 69 8.29 -11.57 0.39
N HIS A 70 7.61 -12.50 1.07
CA HIS A 70 7.07 -12.26 2.41
C HIS A 70 8.07 -12.59 3.54
N LEU A 71 9.16 -13.27 3.23
CA LEU A 71 10.16 -13.74 4.19
C LEU A 71 11.29 -12.74 4.41
#